data_AF-A0A7Y2GYV0-F1
#
_entry.id   AF-A0A7Y2GYV0-F1
#
_cell.length_a   1.000
_cell.length_b   1.000
_cell.length_c   1.000
_cell.angle_alpha   90.00
_cell.angle_beta   90.00
_cell.angle_gamma   90.00
#
_symmetry.space_group_name_H-M   'P 1'
#
loop_
_entity.id
_entity.type
_entity.pdbx_description
1 polymer ?
#
loop_
_entity_poly.entity_id
_entity_poly.type
_entity_poly.pdbx_seq_one_letter_code
_entity_poly.pdbx_strand_id
1 'polypeptide(L)'
;YWVRKVQEALNDDAKALRGSRVLVLGVAYKKNVSDVRESPAIDIISLLAEGGADVRYHDPYVEHLEEDGVDLHGVSDLDSEVRAADCIVIVTDHSAYEWDSIAPMAKKVVDTRGVA
;
A
#
# COMPACT_ATOMS: atom_id res chain seq x y z
N TYR A 1 -13.62 -4.00 1.54
CA TYR A 1 -13.19 -4.87 2.65
C TYR A 1 -11.83 -4.45 3.21
N TRP A 2 -10.78 -4.37 2.39
CA TRP A 2 -9.41 -4.06 2.84
C TRP A 2 -9.24 -2.69 3.50
N VAL A 3 -9.95 -1.68 3.02
CA VAL A 3 -9.98 -0.34 3.66
C VAL A 3 -10.45 -0.40 5.11
N ARG A 4 -11.47 -1.22 5.40
CA ARG A 4 -11.93 -1.46 6.77
C ARG A 4 -10.86 -2.14 7.62
N LYS A 5 -10.07 -3.05 7.03
CA LYS A 5 -8.95 -3.68 7.74
C LYS A 5 -7.85 -2.68 8.09
N VAL A 6 -7.57 -1.73 7.20
CA VAL A 6 -6.67 -0.61 7.49
C VAL A 6 -7.23 0.26 8.62
N GLN A 7 -8.52 0.59 8.58
CA GLN A 7 -9.17 1.33 9.67
C GLN A 7 -9.10 0.60 11.01
N GLU A 8 -9.34 -0.71 11.03
CA GLU A 8 -9.20 -1.55 12.22
C GLU A 8 -7.77 -1.52 12.76
N ALA A 9 -6.77 -1.74 11.90
CA ALA A 9 -5.36 -1.74 12.30
C ALA A 9 -4.88 -0.38 12.85
N LEU A 10 -5.35 0.73 12.27
CA LEU A 10 -5.06 2.08 12.77
C LEU A 10 -5.77 2.37 14.10
N ASN A 11 -7.01 1.88 14.26
CA ASN A 11 -7.78 2.07 15.49
C ASN A 11 -7.17 1.36 16.71
N ASP A 12 -6.42 0.28 16.52
CA ASP A 12 -5.68 -0.37 17.60
C ASP A 12 -4.69 0.59 18.29
N ASP A 13 -4.23 1.62 17.57
CA ASP A 13 -3.34 2.68 18.07
C ASP A 13 -4.10 4.00 18.31
N ALA A 14 -5.44 3.96 18.34
CA ALA A 14 -6.32 5.13 18.41
C ALA A 14 -6.07 6.18 17.31
N LYS A 15 -5.58 5.74 16.14
CA LYS A 15 -5.39 6.61 14.96
C LYS A 15 -6.60 6.50 14.02
N ALA A 16 -7.09 7.65 13.57
CA ALA A 16 -8.10 7.71 12.52
C ALA A 16 -7.47 7.46 11.14
N LEU A 17 -8.24 6.92 10.19
CA LEU A 17 -7.79 6.81 8.79
C LEU A 17 -7.44 8.17 8.18
N ARG A 18 -8.30 9.17 8.42
CA ARG A 18 -8.08 10.53 7.91
C ARG A 18 -6.80 11.11 8.51
N GLY A 19 -5.89 11.56 7.65
CA GLY A 19 -4.60 12.11 8.03
C GLY A 19 -3.53 11.07 8.39
N SER A 20 -3.86 9.77 8.39
CA SER A 20 -2.85 8.72 8.52
C SER A 20 -2.15 8.48 7.19
N ARG A 21 -0.84 8.21 7.25
CA ARG A 21 -0.08 7.80 6.07
C ARG A 21 -0.24 6.30 5.83
N VAL A 22 -0.71 5.92 4.64
CA VAL A 22 -0.87 4.53 4.24
C VAL A 22 0.00 4.25 3.02
N LEU A 23 0.92 3.29 3.14
CA LEU A 23 1.80 2.86 2.05
C LEU A 23 1.27 1.57 1.42
N VAL A 24 0.90 1.63 0.14
CA VAL A 24 0.47 0.46 -0.65
C VAL A 24 1.70 -0.17 -1.30
N LEU A 25 1.94 -1.46 -1.03
CA LEU A 25 3.05 -2.22 -1.59
C LEU A 25 2.55 -3.11 -2.72
N GLY A 26 2.95 -2.74 -3.94
CA GLY A 26 2.54 -3.36 -5.18
C GLY A 26 1.23 -2.78 -5.71
N VAL A 27 1.26 -2.26 -6.94
CA VAL A 27 0.08 -1.76 -7.66
C VAL A 27 -0.17 -2.51 -8.96
N ALA A 28 0.79 -3.31 -9.43
CA ALA A 28 0.58 -4.21 -10.55
C ALA A 28 -0.50 -5.27 -10.26
N TYR A 29 -1.29 -5.62 -11.27
CA TYR A 29 -2.33 -6.65 -11.21
C TYR A 29 -1.76 -8.04 -10.88
N LYS A 30 -0.51 -8.31 -11.26
CA LYS A 30 0.18 -9.58 -11.03
C LYS A 30 1.61 -9.37 -10.54
N LYS A 31 2.11 -10.41 -9.87
CA LYS A 31 3.50 -10.53 -9.45
C LYS A 31 4.45 -10.35 -10.63
N ASN A 32 5.46 -9.51 -10.44
CA ASN A 32 6.62 -9.31 -11.32
C ASN A 32 6.31 -8.80 -12.74
N VAL A 33 5.21 -8.05 -12.90
CA VAL A 33 4.86 -7.37 -14.15
C VAL A 33 4.48 -5.91 -13.86
N SER A 34 4.41 -5.08 -14.90
CA SER A 34 4.04 -3.67 -14.81
C SER A 34 2.59 -3.38 -15.21
N ASP A 35 1.79 -4.42 -15.49
CA ASP A 35 0.39 -4.23 -15.91
C ASP A 35 -0.48 -3.89 -14.70
N VAL A 36 -1.13 -2.73 -14.73
CA VAL A 36 -1.96 -2.17 -13.66
C VAL A 36 -3.45 -2.25 -13.96
N ARG A 37 -3.83 -2.65 -15.17
CA ARG A 37 -5.24 -2.71 -15.58
C ARG A 37 -6.01 -3.69 -14.71
N GLU A 38 -7.18 -3.28 -14.26
CA GLU A 38 -8.04 -4.06 -13.35
C GLU A 38 -7.34 -4.45 -12.04
N SER A 39 -6.29 -3.72 -11.65
CA SER A 39 -5.58 -3.98 -10.41
C SER A 39 -6.47 -3.63 -9.21
N PRO A 40 -6.63 -4.54 -8.23
CA PRO A 40 -7.36 -4.24 -7.01
C PRO A 40 -6.68 -3.14 -6.16
N ALA A 41 -5.41 -2.83 -6.46
CA ALA A 41 -4.68 -1.75 -5.80
C ALA A 41 -5.32 -0.38 -6.08
N ILE A 42 -5.87 -0.18 -7.28
CA ILE A 42 -6.48 1.09 -7.69
C ILE A 42 -7.70 1.38 -6.80
N ASP A 43 -8.61 0.41 -6.65
CA ASP A 43 -9.76 0.52 -5.75
C ASP A 43 -9.34 0.78 -4.30
N ILE A 44 -8.29 0.11 -3.83
CA ILE A 44 -7.78 0.30 -2.46
C ILE A 44 -7.25 1.72 -2.28
N ILE A 45 -6.44 2.22 -3.22
CA ILE A 45 -5.88 3.57 -3.20
C ILE A 45 -7.00 4.61 -3.20
N SER A 46 -7.95 4.51 -4.13
CA SER A 46 -9.06 5.45 -4.27
C SER A 46 -9.90 5.52 -3.00
N LEU A 47 -10.30 4.38 -2.44
CA LEU A 47 -11.13 4.35 -1.23
C LEU A 47 -10.38 4.84 0.02
N LEU A 48 -9.07 4.60 0.13
CA LEU A 48 -8.24 5.14 1.21
C LEU A 48 -8.12 6.67 1.09
N ALA A 49 -7.90 7.18 -0.12
CA ALA A 49 -7.81 8.60 -0.42
C ALA A 49 -9.15 9.32 -0.15
N GLU A 50 -10.28 8.73 -0.56
CA GLU A 50 -11.63 9.21 -0.22
C GLU A 50 -11.86 9.27 1.30
N GLY A 51 -11.31 8.30 2.04
CA GLY A 51 -11.28 8.29 3.51
C GLY A 51 -10.41 9.41 4.13
N GLY A 52 -9.63 10.11 3.32
CA GLY A 52 -8.74 11.20 3.72
C GLY A 52 -7.36 10.74 4.20
N ALA A 53 -6.91 9.54 3.84
CA ALA A 53 -5.56 9.09 4.12
C ALA A 53 -4.52 9.78 3.20
N ASP A 54 -3.29 9.96 3.68
CA ASP A 54 -2.12 10.27 2.84
C ASP A 54 -1.65 8.96 2.21
N VAL A 55 -2.17 8.64 1.03
CA VAL A 55 -1.88 7.39 0.33
C VAL A 55 -0.62 7.54 -0.52
N ARG A 56 0.32 6.64 -0.29
CA ARG A 56 1.54 6.48 -1.10
C ARG A 56 1.61 5.05 -1.60
N TYR A 57 2.37 4.81 -2.65
CA TYR A 57 2.65 3.44 -3.07
C TYR A 57 4.12 3.25 -3.44
N HIS A 58 4.56 2.02 -3.36
CA HIS A 58 5.80 1.54 -3.95
C HIS A 58 5.48 0.32 -4.81
N ASP A 59 6.04 0.26 -6.02
CA ASP A 59 6.03 -0.92 -6.87
C ASP A 59 7.34 -0.96 -7.69
N PRO A 60 8.09 -2.07 -7.66
CA PRO A 60 9.36 -2.17 -8.38
C PRO A 60 9.24 -2.20 -9.91
N TYR A 61 8.03 -2.37 -10.45
CA TYR A 61 7.74 -2.45 -11.89
C TYR A 61 6.85 -1.30 -12.40
N VAL A 62 6.32 -0.47 -11.50
CA VAL A 62 5.42 0.64 -11.83
C VAL A 62 5.89 1.92 -11.13
N GLU A 63 6.53 2.81 -11.89
CA GLU A 63 7.02 4.10 -11.38
C GLU A 63 5.93 5.17 -11.32
N HIS A 64 4.96 5.10 -12.25
CA HIS A 64 3.86 6.03 -12.36
C HIS A 64 2.56 5.24 -12.59
N LEU A 65 1.55 5.55 -11.78
CA LEU A 65 0.24 4.94 -11.81
C LEU A 65 -0.76 6.00 -12.25
N GLU A 66 -1.26 5.86 -13.48
CA GLU A 66 -2.28 6.73 -14.07
C GLU A 66 -3.43 5.85 -14.59
N GLU A 67 -4.39 5.51 -13.73
CA GLU A 67 -5.55 4.65 -14.07
C GLU A 67 -6.77 5.01 -13.19
N ASP A 68 -7.99 4.95 -13.74
CA ASP A 68 -9.27 5.20 -13.06
C ASP A 68 -9.32 6.44 -12.15
N GLY A 69 -8.66 7.52 -12.59
CA GLY A 69 -8.60 8.80 -11.87
C GLY A 69 -7.58 8.84 -10.73
N VAL A 70 -6.82 7.77 -10.52
CA VAL A 70 -5.58 7.78 -9.73
C VAL A 70 -4.44 8.25 -10.62
N ASP A 71 -3.72 9.27 -10.18
CA ASP A 71 -2.50 9.78 -10.82
C ASP A 71 -1.46 10.00 -9.71
N LEU A 72 -0.55 9.05 -9.55
CA LEU A 72 0.44 9.03 -8.46
C LEU A 72 1.80 8.53 -8.96
N HIS A 73 2.87 9.16 -8.49
CA HIS A 73 4.22 8.64 -8.63
C HIS A 73 4.59 7.74 -7.46
N GLY A 74 5.23 6.62 -7.78
CA GLY A 74 5.74 5.67 -6.80
C GLY A 74 6.86 6.29 -5.99
N VAL A 75 6.92 5.93 -4.71
CA VAL A 75 8.07 6.28 -3.87
C VAL A 75 9.24 5.38 -4.21
N SER A 76 10.47 5.90 -4.14
CA SER A 76 11.69 5.16 -4.47
C SER A 76 12.42 4.60 -3.25
N ASP A 77 12.34 5.27 -2.09
CA ASP A 77 12.94 4.82 -0.84
C ASP A 77 11.93 4.00 -0.02
N LEU A 78 11.81 2.71 -0.37
CA LEU A 78 10.91 1.76 0.28
C LEU A 78 11.11 1.74 1.80
N ASP A 79 12.35 1.65 2.24
CA ASP A 79 12.75 1.51 3.63
C ASP A 79 12.32 2.71 4.49
N SER A 80 12.54 3.92 3.99
CA SER A 80 12.13 5.15 4.67
C SER A 80 10.60 5.26 4.72
N GLU A 81 9.92 4.94 3.62
CA GLU A 81 8.47 5.07 3.52
C GLU A 81 7.72 4.03 4.38
N VAL A 82 8.25 2.79 4.48
CA VAL A 82 7.70 1.76 5.38
C VAL A 82 7.75 2.21 6.83
N ARG A 83 8.88 2.79 7.28
CA ARG A 83 9.04 3.29 8.66
C ARG A 83 8.17 4.53 8.92
N ALA A 84 7.98 5.38 7.91
CA ALA A 84 7.18 6.59 8.02
C ALA A 84 5.67 6.28 8.07
N ALA A 85 5.22 5.27 7.33
CA ALA A 85 3.83 4.88 7.23
C ALA A 85 3.22 4.51 8.60
N ASP A 86 1.95 4.84 8.77
CA ASP A 86 1.16 4.38 9.92
C ASP A 86 0.61 2.98 9.69
N CYS A 87 0.36 2.64 8.43
CA CYS A 87 0.01 1.30 8.00
C CYS A 87 0.61 1.03 6.61
N ILE A 88 1.18 -0.16 6.41
CA ILE A 88 1.44 -0.67 5.06
C ILE A 88 0.31 -1.62 4.65
N VAL A 89 0.02 -1.67 3.35
CA VAL A 89 -0.96 -2.59 2.77
C VAL A 89 -0.28 -3.38 1.66
N ILE A 90 -0.17 -4.69 1.81
CA ILE A 90 0.44 -5.55 0.80
C ILE A 90 -0.63 -5.94 -0.20
N VAL A 91 -0.54 -5.41 -1.42
CA VAL A 91 -1.51 -5.69 -2.49
C VAL A 91 -0.92 -6.58 -3.57
N THR A 92 0.39 -6.50 -3.84
CA THR A 92 1.05 -7.44 -4.76
C THR A 92 2.35 -7.97 -4.19
N ASP A 93 2.45 -9.30 -4.12
CA ASP A 93 3.64 -10.02 -3.66
C ASP A 93 4.69 -10.10 -4.77
N HIS A 94 5.41 -9.01 -5.02
CA HIS A 94 6.56 -9.04 -5.94
C HIS A 94 7.73 -9.82 -5.33
N SER A 95 8.46 -10.56 -6.17
CA SER A 95 9.68 -11.27 -5.76
C SER A 95 10.80 -10.36 -5.29
N ALA A 96 10.71 -9.05 -5.56
CA ALA A 96 11.67 -8.07 -5.09
C ALA A 96 11.45 -7.65 -3.62
N TYR A 97 10.33 -8.04 -3.02
CA TYR A 97 10.03 -7.74 -1.62
C TYR A 97 10.53 -8.85 -0.69
N GLU A 98 11.46 -8.48 0.19
CA GLU A 98 11.94 -9.35 1.27
C GLU A 98 11.10 -9.09 2.53
N TRP A 99 9.97 -9.79 2.66
CA TRP A 99 8.96 -9.53 3.71
C TRP A 99 9.50 -9.70 5.13
N ASP A 100 10.40 -10.65 5.36
CA ASP A 100 11.08 -10.84 6.65
C ASP A 100 11.91 -9.62 7.09
N SER A 101 12.31 -8.77 6.13
CA SER A 101 12.99 -7.49 6.40
C SER A 101 12.01 -6.32 6.44
N ILE A 102 11.00 -6.31 5.57
CA ILE A 102 10.04 -5.21 5.42
C ILE A 102 9.03 -5.16 6.57
N ALA A 103 8.37 -6.27 6.87
CA ALA A 103 7.26 -6.30 7.83
C ALA A 103 7.67 -5.84 9.25
N PRO A 104 8.86 -6.21 9.79
CA PRO A 104 9.30 -5.73 11.10
C PRO A 104 9.54 -4.22 11.19
N MET A 105 9.71 -3.52 10.07
CA MET A 105 9.89 -2.06 10.05
C MET A 105 8.58 -1.28 10.10
N ALA A 106 7.47 -1.93 9.76
CA ALA A 106 6.16 -1.31 9.68
C ALA A 106 5.52 -1.19 11.07
N LYS A 107 4.79 -0.10 11.31
CA LYS A 107 3.99 0.08 12.53
C LYS A 107 2.77 -0.85 12.55
N LYS A 108 2.10 -0.96 11.40
CA LYS A 108 0.98 -1.87 11.14
C LYS A 108 1.10 -2.45 9.74
N VAL A 109 0.68 -3.71 9.60
CA VAL A 109 0.65 -4.43 8.32
C VAL A 109 -0.75 -4.94 8.08
N VAL A 110 -1.32 -4.60 6.91
CA VAL A 110 -2.51 -5.26 6.38
C VAL A 110 -2.08 -6.09 5.17
N ASP A 111 -2.09 -7.40 5.35
CA ASP A 111 -1.64 -8.33 4.33
C ASP A 111 -2.81 -8.97 3.58
N THR A 112 -2.93 -8.65 2.29
CA THR A 112 -3.96 -9.23 1.42
C THR A 112 -3.52 -10.54 0.74
N ARG A 113 -2.24 -10.91 0.88
CA ARG A 113 -1.58 -12.02 0.18
C ARG A 113 -1.12 -13.15 1.10
N GLY A 114 -0.98 -12.91 2.41
CA GLY A 114 -0.58 -13.91 3.41
C GLY A 114 0.92 -14.24 3.37
N VAL A 115 1.74 -13.22 3.11
CA VAL A 115 3.20 -13.27 2.93
C VAL A 115 3.97 -12.60 4.08
N ALA A 116 3.30 -11.85 4.95
CA ALA A 116 3.89 -11.11 6.07
C ALA A 116 3.30 -11.50 7.44
#